data_AF-A0A7C0UP79-F1
#
_entry.id   AF-A0A7C0UP79-F1
#
_cell.length_a   1.000
_cell.length_b   1.000
_cell.length_c   1.000
_cell.angle_alpha   90.00
_cell.angle_beta   90.00
_cell.angle_gamma   90.00
#
_symmetry.space_group_name_H-M   'P 1'
#
loop_
_entity.id
_entity.type
_entity.pdbx_description
1 polymer ?
#
loop_
_entity_poly.entity_id
_entity_poly.type
_entity_poly.pdbx_seq_one_letter_code
_entity_poly.pdbx_strand_id
1 'polypeptide(L)'
;YGCITSIHVWIKDSNGRTVFSAWRNNTEMYFEGEWTTGERKLLYRGGALYYMPSDFEREILWTSNGKLRGIEDVVRALNKGAGFVFMSGHGSPNVWADHFPGIPGNRINGEVVGLNVVNFKRPYFPVDSLNNGEKLPVIVIGGCHTSMFNVSLIPTLYDMLPFIFKWLPKAYMWTFGIPVPECLNWRLVRNPHGGGIAAIGNTGLGYGMPGRNANVGGGDSWITIEFFRLYGGEGLHILGQAYQQAIVSYINTFNMEDFEAGHIKTVQEWTLLGDPSLMIGGYP
;
A
#
# COMPACT_ATOMS: atom_id res chain seq x y z
N TYR A 1 7.79 -12.44 -9.89
CA TYR A 1 7.79 -12.33 -8.42
C TYR A 1 9.17 -12.61 -7.95
N GLY A 2 9.82 -11.57 -7.41
CA GLY A 2 11.20 -11.70 -6.96
C GLY A 2 12.18 -12.00 -8.09
N CYS A 3 13.46 -11.83 -7.77
CA CYS A 3 14.54 -12.39 -8.55
C CYS A 3 15.31 -13.36 -7.65
N ILE A 4 15.92 -14.36 -8.27
CA ILE A 4 16.96 -15.13 -7.62
C ILE A 4 18.26 -14.37 -7.86
N THR A 5 18.89 -13.88 -6.79
CA THR A 5 20.13 -13.11 -6.87
C THR A 5 21.27 -13.87 -6.21
N SER A 6 22.43 -13.88 -6.87
CA SER A 6 23.68 -14.30 -6.25
C SER A 6 24.40 -13.09 -5.69
N ILE A 7 24.70 -13.13 -4.39
CA ILE A 7 25.33 -12.02 -3.66
C ILE A 7 26.77 -12.42 -3.34
N HIS A 8 27.73 -11.57 -3.70
CA HIS A 8 29.13 -11.72 -3.32
C HIS A 8 29.52 -10.59 -2.37
N VAL A 9 29.90 -10.93 -1.14
CA VAL A 9 30.41 -9.98 -0.14
C VAL A 9 31.89 -10.23 0.06
N TRP A 10 32.71 -9.18 -0.02
CA TRP A 10 34.13 -9.24 0.34
C TRP A 10 34.54 -8.03 1.18
N ILE A 11 35.54 -8.22 2.03
CA ILE A 11 36.13 -7.17 2.88
C ILE A 11 37.63 -7.13 2.60
N LYS A 12 38.17 -5.92 2.42
CA LYS A 12 39.60 -5.68 2.26
C LYS A 12 40.18 -5.00 3.49
N ASP A 13 41.39 -5.36 3.89
CA ASP A 13 42.14 -4.65 4.93
C ASP A 13 42.67 -3.29 4.42
N SER A 14 43.35 -2.54 5.29
CA SER A 14 43.98 -1.25 4.94
C SER A 14 45.09 -1.37 3.88
N ASN A 15 45.60 -2.57 3.64
CA ASN A 15 46.60 -2.85 2.60
C ASN A 15 45.96 -3.35 1.29
N GLY A 16 44.62 -3.34 1.20
CA GLY A 16 43.87 -3.80 0.03
C GLY A 16 43.75 -5.33 -0.11
N ARG A 17 44.21 -6.11 0.86
CA ARG A 17 44.13 -7.58 0.87
C ARG A 17 42.73 -8.02 1.27
N THR A 18 42.13 -8.92 0.52
CA THR A 18 40.82 -9.50 0.86
C THR A 18 40.96 -10.39 2.10
N VAL A 19 40.35 -9.97 3.22
CA VAL A 19 40.34 -10.71 4.50
C VAL A 19 39.05 -11.50 4.72
N PHE A 20 38.01 -11.24 3.91
CA PHE A 20 36.78 -12.00 3.88
C PHE A 20 36.22 -12.01 2.45
N SER A 21 35.67 -13.14 2.02
CA SER A 21 34.99 -13.29 0.73
C SER A 21 33.99 -14.42 0.83
N ALA A 22 32.71 -14.15 0.55
CA ALA A 22 31.66 -15.15 0.63
C ALA A 22 30.60 -14.92 -0.45
N TRP A 23 30.21 -16.01 -1.10
CA TRP A 23 29.06 -16.05 -1.99
C TRP A 23 27.82 -16.56 -1.26
N ARG A 24 26.68 -15.98 -1.61
CA ARG A 24 25.33 -16.48 -1.31
C ARG A 24 24.60 -16.57 -2.63
N ASN A 25 24.66 -17.75 -3.22
CA ASN A 25 23.98 -18.02 -4.48
C ASN A 25 22.51 -18.33 -4.22
N ASN A 26 21.70 -18.10 -5.24
CA ASN A 26 20.29 -18.44 -5.24
C ASN A 26 19.45 -17.78 -4.13
N THR A 27 19.78 -16.54 -3.76
CA THR A 27 19.03 -15.81 -2.73
C THR A 27 17.71 -15.35 -3.32
N GLU A 28 16.60 -15.82 -2.77
CA GLU A 28 15.26 -15.37 -3.16
C GLU A 28 15.04 -13.94 -2.64
N MET A 29 14.71 -13.03 -3.56
CA MET A 29 14.41 -11.65 -3.25
C MET A 29 12.90 -11.43 -3.17
N TYR A 30 12.47 -10.67 -2.16
CA TYR A 30 11.08 -10.29 -1.96
C TYR A 30 10.97 -8.79 -2.18
N PHE A 31 10.41 -8.40 -3.33
CA PHE A 31 10.14 -7.01 -3.63
C PHE A 31 8.87 -6.57 -2.89
N GLU A 32 8.90 -5.33 -2.41
CA GLU A 32 7.85 -4.76 -1.59
C GLU A 32 6.52 -4.75 -2.35
N GLY A 33 5.43 -5.13 -1.67
CA GLY A 33 4.08 -5.18 -2.22
C GLY A 33 3.80 -6.22 -3.32
N GLU A 34 4.80 -6.73 -4.05
CA GLU A 34 4.57 -7.56 -5.24
C GLU A 34 4.02 -8.95 -4.94
N TRP A 35 4.50 -9.60 -3.88
CA TRP A 35 3.95 -10.88 -3.45
C TRP A 35 2.53 -10.73 -2.90
N THR A 36 2.23 -9.58 -2.30
CA THR A 36 0.92 -9.26 -1.73
C THR A 36 -0.10 -8.96 -2.83
N THR A 37 0.25 -8.14 -3.82
CA THR A 37 -0.60 -7.83 -4.98
C THR A 37 -0.65 -8.97 -6.01
N GLY A 38 0.31 -9.89 -5.95
CA GLY A 38 0.58 -10.89 -6.96
C GLY A 38 -0.37 -12.08 -7.12
N GLU A 39 -0.05 -12.89 -8.13
CA GLU A 39 -0.78 -14.07 -8.59
C GLU A 39 -0.18 -15.39 -8.07
N ARG A 40 0.87 -15.34 -7.25
CA ARG A 40 1.55 -16.56 -6.76
C ARG A 40 1.35 -16.76 -5.27
N LYS A 41 1.45 -18.03 -4.87
CA LYS A 41 1.58 -18.41 -3.47
C LYS A 41 2.97 -18.09 -2.97
N LEU A 42 3.01 -17.51 -1.78
CA LEU A 42 4.19 -17.42 -0.95
C LEU A 42 3.93 -18.25 0.30
N LEU A 43 4.75 -19.28 0.52
CA LEU A 43 4.44 -20.36 1.47
C LEU A 43 3.08 -21.00 1.13
N TYR A 44 2.09 -20.92 2.02
CA TYR A 44 0.78 -21.54 1.85
C TYR A 44 -0.31 -20.57 1.37
N ARG A 45 -0.03 -19.27 1.25
CA ARG A 45 -1.05 -18.24 0.93
C ARG A 45 -0.70 -17.44 -0.34
N GLY A 46 -1.70 -17.23 -1.19
CA GLY A 46 -1.60 -16.42 -2.42
C GLY A 46 -1.51 -14.92 -2.13
N GLY A 47 -1.06 -14.14 -3.11
CA GLY A 47 -1.37 -12.71 -3.17
C GLY A 47 -2.81 -12.46 -3.62
N ALA A 48 -3.22 -11.19 -3.74
CA ALA A 48 -4.57 -10.80 -4.11
C ALA A 48 -5.00 -11.37 -5.48
N LEU A 49 -4.19 -11.18 -6.53
CA LEU A 49 -4.52 -11.65 -7.87
C LEU A 49 -4.56 -13.18 -7.99
N TYR A 50 -3.97 -13.93 -7.05
CA TYR A 50 -4.08 -15.39 -7.03
C TYR A 50 -5.54 -15.83 -6.85
N TYR A 51 -6.33 -15.04 -6.10
CA TYR A 51 -7.73 -15.34 -5.79
C TYR A 51 -8.73 -14.66 -6.72
N MET A 52 -8.28 -13.68 -7.51
CA MET A 52 -9.17 -12.95 -8.41
C MET A 52 -9.62 -13.84 -9.58
N PRO A 53 -10.91 -13.76 -9.98
CA PRO A 53 -11.44 -14.50 -11.12
C PRO A 53 -10.63 -14.30 -12.41
N SER A 54 -10.60 -15.31 -13.28
CA SER A 54 -9.77 -15.32 -14.50
C SER A 54 -10.28 -14.41 -15.61
N ASP A 55 -11.55 -13.99 -15.54
CA ASP A 55 -12.20 -13.06 -16.46
C ASP A 55 -11.83 -11.58 -16.19
N PHE A 56 -11.19 -11.28 -15.06
CA PHE A 56 -10.60 -9.95 -14.82
C PHE A 56 -9.34 -9.75 -15.67
N GLU A 57 -9.29 -8.66 -16.42
CA GLU A 57 -8.04 -8.16 -17.00
C GLU A 57 -7.07 -7.70 -15.89
N ARG A 58 -5.78 -8.06 -16.03
CA ARG A 58 -4.76 -7.82 -15.01
C ARG A 58 -3.73 -6.81 -15.51
N GLU A 59 -3.85 -5.55 -15.08
CA GLU A 59 -2.82 -4.53 -15.30
C GLU A 59 -1.92 -4.42 -14.05
N ILE A 60 -0.67 -4.88 -14.17
CA ILE A 60 0.29 -4.94 -13.06
C ILE A 60 1.36 -3.85 -13.22
N LEU A 61 1.36 -2.88 -12.31
CA LEU A 61 2.38 -1.83 -12.21
C LEU A 61 3.30 -2.12 -11.03
N TRP A 62 4.50 -2.64 -11.31
CA TRP A 62 5.52 -2.86 -10.28
C TRP A 62 6.82 -2.16 -10.63
N THR A 63 7.62 -1.90 -9.60
CA THR A 63 8.97 -1.37 -9.80
C THR A 63 9.86 -2.41 -10.47
N SER A 64 9.73 -3.71 -10.14
CA SER A 64 10.57 -4.76 -10.73
C SER A 64 10.28 -5.07 -12.19
N ASN A 65 9.04 -4.81 -12.66
CA ASN A 65 8.68 -4.99 -14.05
C ASN A 65 8.86 -3.70 -14.89
N GLY A 66 9.37 -2.64 -14.26
CA GLY A 66 9.67 -1.35 -14.90
C GLY A 66 8.43 -0.52 -15.28
N LYS A 67 7.22 -0.91 -14.82
CA LYS A 67 5.97 -0.21 -15.14
C LYS A 67 5.54 0.81 -14.08
N LEU A 68 6.10 0.75 -12.87
CA LEU A 68 5.95 1.78 -11.84
C LEU A 68 7.23 2.60 -11.72
N ARG A 69 7.24 3.81 -12.28
CA ARG A 69 8.39 4.74 -12.22
C ARG A 69 8.04 6.07 -11.56
N GLY A 70 6.75 6.34 -11.37
CA GLY A 70 6.29 7.55 -10.72
C GLY A 70 4.79 7.76 -10.87
N ILE A 71 4.36 8.96 -10.47
CA ILE A 71 2.96 9.40 -10.42
C ILE A 71 2.26 9.25 -11.77
N GLU A 72 2.93 9.58 -12.88
CA GLU A 72 2.34 9.55 -14.21
C GLU A 72 1.95 8.14 -14.66
N ASP A 73 2.66 7.11 -14.20
CA ASP A 73 2.31 5.72 -14.49
C ASP A 73 1.00 5.33 -13.80
N VAL A 74 0.86 5.68 -12.52
CA VAL A 74 -0.33 5.39 -11.71
C VAL A 74 -1.54 6.19 -12.20
N VAL A 75 -1.39 7.50 -12.40
CA VAL A 75 -2.48 8.38 -12.92
C VAL A 75 -2.96 7.89 -14.28
N ARG A 76 -2.05 7.53 -15.18
CA ARG A 76 -2.43 6.99 -16.50
C ARG A 76 -3.19 5.67 -16.39
N ALA A 77 -2.78 4.75 -15.51
CA ALA A 77 -3.49 3.49 -15.32
C ALA A 77 -4.88 3.71 -14.71
N LEU A 78 -4.97 4.49 -13.64
CA LEU A 78 -6.25 4.84 -13.01
C LEU A 78 -7.23 5.51 -13.98
N ASN A 79 -6.75 6.43 -14.82
CA ASN A 79 -7.57 7.15 -15.80
C ASN A 79 -8.20 6.25 -16.89
N LYS A 80 -7.68 5.03 -17.11
CA LYS A 80 -8.33 4.05 -18.00
C LYS A 80 -9.61 3.48 -17.38
N GLY A 81 -9.68 3.45 -16.05
CA GLY A 81 -10.71 2.78 -15.26
C GLY A 81 -10.35 1.34 -14.93
N ALA A 82 -10.87 0.85 -13.80
CA ALA A 82 -10.73 -0.54 -13.36
C ALA A 82 -11.93 -0.93 -12.47
N GLY A 83 -12.15 -2.24 -12.28
CA GLY A 83 -13.08 -2.73 -11.26
C GLY A 83 -12.47 -2.67 -9.85
N PHE A 84 -11.18 -3.01 -9.74
CA PHE A 84 -10.40 -2.91 -8.52
C PHE A 84 -9.05 -2.26 -8.77
N VAL A 85 -8.53 -1.59 -7.75
CA VAL A 85 -7.14 -1.14 -7.70
C VAL A 85 -6.57 -1.60 -6.38
N PHE A 86 -5.42 -2.29 -6.41
CA PHE A 86 -4.71 -2.68 -5.20
C PHE A 86 -3.28 -2.14 -5.20
N MET A 87 -2.97 -1.32 -4.21
CA MET A 87 -1.66 -0.73 -4.00
C MET A 87 -1.13 -1.23 -2.65
N SER A 88 0.04 -1.86 -2.61
CA SER A 88 0.65 -2.35 -1.37
C SER A 88 2.06 -1.79 -1.27
N GLY A 89 2.35 -1.01 -0.24
CA GLY A 89 3.61 -0.29 -0.09
C GLY A 89 3.61 0.63 1.13
N HIS A 90 4.24 1.79 1.01
CA HIS A 90 4.30 2.81 2.04
C HIS A 90 3.18 3.83 1.89
N GLY A 91 2.77 4.40 3.01
CA GLY A 91 1.68 5.37 3.05
C GLY A 91 1.90 6.49 4.05
N SER A 92 1.24 7.60 3.78
CA SER A 92 0.92 8.67 4.73
C SER A 92 -0.43 9.28 4.32
N PRO A 93 -0.97 10.26 5.07
CA PRO A 93 -2.15 10.97 4.59
C PRO A 93 -1.91 11.70 3.26
N ASN A 94 -0.64 12.08 2.96
CA ASN A 94 -0.30 12.74 1.71
C ASN A 94 -0.06 11.79 0.55
N VAL A 95 0.58 10.64 0.77
CA VAL A 95 1.28 9.91 -0.30
C VAL A 95 1.16 8.41 -0.14
N TRP A 96 1.08 7.72 -1.28
CA TRP A 96 1.44 6.32 -1.42
C TRP A 96 2.72 6.20 -2.25
N ALA A 97 3.66 5.39 -1.76
CA ALA A 97 4.97 5.18 -2.37
C ALA A 97 5.40 3.72 -2.24
N ASP A 98 6.41 3.34 -3.02
CA ASP A 98 7.01 2.01 -2.99
C ASP A 98 8.53 2.12 -3.20
N HIS A 99 9.26 1.00 -3.21
CA HIS A 99 10.70 0.98 -3.47
C HIS A 99 11.09 0.21 -4.74
N PHE A 100 12.17 0.65 -5.37
CA PHE A 100 12.84 -0.12 -6.41
C PHE A 100 13.49 -1.39 -5.83
N PRO A 101 13.57 -2.48 -6.63
CA PRO A 101 14.30 -3.68 -6.27
C PRO A 101 15.71 -3.39 -5.75
N GLY A 102 16.03 -3.94 -4.58
CA GLY A 102 17.35 -3.78 -3.96
C GLY A 102 17.60 -2.43 -3.29
N ILE A 103 16.64 -1.49 -3.30
CA ILE A 103 16.71 -0.18 -2.63
C ILE A 103 18.04 0.54 -2.95
N PRO A 104 18.30 0.83 -4.24
CA PRO A 104 19.60 1.32 -4.69
C PRO A 104 19.93 2.66 -4.04
N GLY A 105 21.13 2.76 -3.47
CA GLY A 105 21.59 4.01 -2.87
C GLY A 105 20.87 4.40 -1.57
N ASN A 106 20.26 3.44 -0.86
CA ASN A 106 19.45 3.58 0.38
C ASN A 106 17.98 3.97 0.14
N ARG A 107 17.17 3.96 1.20
CA ARG A 107 15.72 4.22 1.13
C ARG A 107 15.36 5.56 0.47
N ILE A 108 16.14 6.61 0.72
CA ILE A 108 15.88 7.95 0.16
C ILE A 108 15.98 7.94 -1.36
N ASN A 109 16.95 7.21 -1.92
CA ASN A 109 17.18 7.16 -3.37
C ASN A 109 16.45 5.99 -4.05
N GLY A 110 15.96 5.03 -3.26
CA GLY A 110 15.24 3.86 -3.73
C GLY A 110 13.72 3.99 -3.73
N GLU A 111 13.16 5.09 -3.21
CA GLU A 111 11.71 5.33 -3.15
C GLU A 111 11.16 5.82 -4.49
N VAL A 112 9.96 5.33 -4.85
CA VAL A 112 9.14 5.82 -5.96
C VAL A 112 7.79 6.28 -5.43
N VAL A 113 7.46 7.54 -5.69
CA VAL A 113 6.14 8.09 -5.36
C VAL A 113 5.14 7.66 -6.43
N GLY A 114 4.11 6.90 -6.04
CA GLY A 114 3.07 6.44 -6.95
C GLY A 114 1.88 7.39 -7.01
N LEU A 115 1.45 7.97 -5.90
CA LEU A 115 0.35 8.93 -5.90
C LEU A 115 0.36 9.79 -4.64
N ASN A 116 -0.04 11.06 -4.75
CA ASN A 116 -0.13 11.97 -3.61
C ASN A 116 -1.27 12.99 -3.72
N VAL A 117 -1.65 13.52 -2.56
CA VAL A 117 -2.62 14.60 -2.39
C VAL A 117 -2.00 15.94 -2.75
N VAL A 118 -0.86 16.29 -2.15
CA VAL A 118 -0.12 17.52 -2.39
C VAL A 118 1.28 17.19 -2.89
N ASN A 119 1.68 17.86 -3.96
CA ASN A 119 2.98 17.77 -4.61
C ASN A 119 3.61 19.16 -4.75
N PHE A 120 4.94 19.25 -4.66
CA PHE A 120 5.66 20.51 -4.92
C PHE A 120 6.01 20.71 -6.39
N LYS A 121 5.88 19.67 -7.21
CA LYS A 121 6.00 19.72 -8.67
C LYS A 121 4.62 19.58 -9.31
N ARG A 122 4.46 20.03 -10.54
CA ARG A 122 3.20 19.84 -11.29
C ARG A 122 3.01 18.34 -11.62
N PRO A 123 1.78 17.81 -11.56
CA PRO A 123 0.58 18.48 -11.03
C PRO A 123 0.68 18.65 -9.50
N TYR A 124 0.29 19.82 -8.97
CA TYR A 124 0.40 20.12 -7.53
C TYR A 124 -0.57 19.28 -6.67
N PHE A 125 -1.63 18.77 -7.28
CA PHE A 125 -2.59 17.87 -6.65
C PHE A 125 -2.81 16.64 -7.55
N PRO A 126 -1.89 15.65 -7.55
CA PRO A 126 -1.96 14.54 -8.49
C PRO A 126 -3.21 13.68 -8.38
N VAL A 127 -3.67 13.37 -7.16
CA VAL A 127 -4.94 12.64 -6.96
C VAL A 127 -6.15 13.39 -7.55
N ASP A 128 -6.15 14.73 -7.50
CA ASP A 128 -7.22 15.56 -8.06
C ASP A 128 -7.15 15.65 -9.60
N SER A 129 -6.04 15.21 -10.21
CA SER A 129 -5.87 15.16 -11.67
C SER A 129 -6.45 13.91 -12.33
N LEU A 130 -6.98 12.97 -11.53
CA LEU A 130 -7.67 11.78 -12.03
C LEU A 130 -8.95 12.18 -12.78
N ASN A 131 -9.18 11.53 -13.92
CA ASN A 131 -10.27 11.85 -14.84
C ASN A 131 -10.93 10.61 -15.47
N ASN A 132 -10.92 9.47 -14.77
CA ASN A 132 -11.59 8.23 -15.19
C ASN A 132 -13.12 8.32 -15.26
N GLY A 133 -13.73 9.47 -14.92
CA GLY A 133 -15.17 9.67 -14.97
C GLY A 133 -15.91 8.63 -14.11
N GLU A 134 -16.91 7.97 -14.69
CA GLU A 134 -17.73 6.97 -13.99
C GLU A 134 -17.08 5.57 -13.90
N LYS A 135 -15.86 5.40 -14.42
CA LYS A 135 -15.13 4.12 -14.34
C LYS A 135 -14.42 3.99 -12.99
N LEU A 136 -15.20 3.92 -11.93
CA LEU A 136 -14.75 4.07 -10.55
C LEU A 136 -14.44 2.70 -9.90
N PRO A 137 -13.16 2.36 -9.63
CA PRO A 137 -12.80 1.13 -8.93
C PRO A 137 -13.14 1.17 -7.43
N VAL A 138 -13.24 -0.02 -6.83
CA VAL A 138 -12.99 -0.19 -5.40
C VAL A 138 -11.47 -0.23 -5.19
N ILE A 139 -10.94 0.72 -4.42
CA ILE A 139 -9.50 0.88 -4.20
C ILE A 139 -9.13 0.30 -2.83
N VAL A 140 -8.12 -0.57 -2.80
CA VAL A 140 -7.52 -1.06 -1.56
C VAL A 140 -6.08 -0.55 -1.51
N ILE A 141 -5.72 0.18 -0.46
CA ILE A 141 -4.36 0.71 -0.29
C ILE A 141 -3.78 0.21 1.02
N GLY A 142 -2.78 -0.65 0.87
CA GLY A 142 -1.85 -1.02 1.93
C GLY A 142 -0.76 0.04 2.12
N GLY A 143 -0.43 0.31 3.38
CA GLY A 143 0.45 1.39 3.81
C GLY A 143 -0.11 2.20 4.97
N CYS A 144 0.72 3.02 5.60
CA CYS A 144 0.35 3.76 6.81
C CYS A 144 -0.56 4.97 6.50
N HIS A 145 -1.53 5.26 7.36
CA HIS A 145 -2.30 6.53 7.42
C HIS A 145 -3.02 6.98 6.15
N THR A 146 -3.17 6.11 5.13
CA THR A 146 -3.82 6.45 3.86
C THR A 146 -5.30 6.81 4.04
N SER A 147 -5.94 6.30 5.10
CA SER A 147 -7.30 6.60 5.53
C SER A 147 -7.35 7.45 6.81
N MET A 148 -6.31 8.19 7.20
CA MET A 148 -6.33 9.06 8.39
C MET A 148 -7.28 10.25 8.22
N PHE A 149 -8.59 10.01 8.34
CA PHE A 149 -9.67 10.94 7.99
C PHE A 149 -9.78 12.14 8.95
N ASN A 150 -9.04 12.16 10.05
CA ASN A 150 -8.92 13.29 10.96
C ASN A 150 -7.73 14.21 10.63
N VAL A 151 -6.97 13.96 9.55
CA VAL A 151 -5.94 14.89 9.06
C VAL A 151 -6.58 16.21 8.66
N SER A 152 -5.89 17.31 8.91
CA SER A 152 -6.37 18.65 8.53
C SER A 152 -5.20 19.59 8.27
N LEU A 153 -5.43 20.59 7.41
CA LEU A 153 -4.43 21.55 6.94
C LEU A 153 -3.76 22.30 8.10
N ILE A 154 -4.55 22.86 9.02
CA ILE A 154 -4.04 23.70 10.11
C ILE A 154 -3.16 22.88 11.08
N PRO A 155 -3.62 21.76 11.66
CA PRO A 155 -2.78 20.88 12.48
C PRO A 155 -1.52 20.41 11.76
N THR A 156 -1.60 20.19 10.46
CA THR A 156 -0.46 19.76 9.66
C THR A 156 0.59 20.86 9.49
N LEU A 157 0.18 22.11 9.28
CA LEU A 157 1.09 23.25 9.31
C LEU A 157 1.76 23.40 10.68
N TYR A 158 1.01 23.14 11.76
CA TYR A 158 1.60 23.09 13.10
C TYR A 158 2.59 21.91 13.27
N ASP A 159 2.37 20.77 12.62
CA ASP A 159 3.30 19.62 12.64
C ASP A 159 4.66 19.94 12.00
N MET A 160 4.75 21.02 11.21
CA MET A 160 6.02 21.54 10.71
C MET A 160 6.83 22.27 11.80
N LEU A 161 6.17 22.88 12.79
CA LEU A 161 6.84 23.71 13.80
C LEU A 161 7.87 22.93 14.64
N PRO A 162 7.63 21.70 15.11
CA PRO A 162 8.65 20.92 15.82
C PRO A 162 9.92 20.62 15.02
N PHE A 163 9.88 20.66 13.68
CA PHE A 163 11.08 20.53 12.85
C PHE A 163 11.96 21.80 12.90
N ILE A 164 11.35 22.96 13.15
CA ILE A 164 12.02 24.26 13.27
C ILE A 164 12.35 24.57 14.74
N PHE A 165 11.41 24.31 15.65
CA PHE A 165 11.46 24.58 17.08
C PHE A 165 11.28 23.28 17.87
N LYS A 166 12.39 22.57 18.11
CA LYS A 166 12.41 21.21 18.70
C LYS A 166 11.74 21.06 20.08
N TRP A 167 11.45 22.16 20.78
CA TRP A 167 10.75 22.14 22.07
C TRP A 167 9.22 22.07 21.95
N LEU A 168 8.66 22.28 20.77
CA LEU A 168 7.22 22.22 20.54
C LEU A 168 6.74 20.76 20.41
N PRO A 169 5.53 20.43 20.92
CA PRO A 169 4.97 19.09 20.79
C PRO A 169 4.63 18.76 19.33
N LYS A 170 4.80 17.50 18.95
CA LYS A 170 4.34 16.99 17.65
C LYS A 170 2.81 16.97 17.59
N ALA A 171 2.24 17.37 16.46
CA ALA A 171 0.80 17.28 16.22
C ALA A 171 0.38 15.88 15.76
N TYR A 172 1.35 15.02 15.41
CA TYR A 172 1.15 13.62 15.01
C TYR A 172 0.22 13.48 13.81
N MET A 173 0.37 14.37 12.81
CA MET A 173 -0.42 14.32 11.58
C MET A 173 0.18 13.38 10.53
N TRP A 174 1.43 12.93 10.71
CA TRP A 174 2.10 11.95 9.82
C TRP A 174 2.22 12.42 8.37
N THR A 175 2.16 13.72 8.14
CA THR A 175 2.30 14.37 6.83
C THR A 175 3.71 14.90 6.58
N PHE A 176 4.61 14.78 7.56
CA PHE A 176 6.01 15.18 7.47
C PHE A 176 6.20 16.64 7.02
N GLY A 177 5.32 17.53 7.48
CA GLY A 177 5.34 18.96 7.17
C GLY A 177 4.68 19.35 5.84
N ILE A 178 4.10 18.39 5.09
CA ILE A 178 3.33 18.69 3.87
C ILE A 178 1.92 19.14 4.26
N PRO A 179 1.41 20.31 3.83
CA PRO A 179 0.08 20.84 4.18
C PRO A 179 -1.08 20.03 3.56
N VAL A 180 -1.39 18.86 4.11
CA VAL A 180 -2.47 17.98 3.62
C VAL A 180 -3.81 18.36 4.26
N PRO A 181 -4.83 18.72 3.45
CA PRO A 181 -6.15 19.07 3.97
C PRO A 181 -7.03 17.85 4.27
N GLU A 182 -6.88 16.77 3.49
CA GLU A 182 -7.72 15.57 3.48
C GLU A 182 -6.83 14.37 3.12
N CYS A 183 -7.06 13.20 3.72
CA CYS A 183 -6.23 12.02 3.49
C CYS A 183 -6.38 11.46 2.06
N LEU A 184 -5.37 10.72 1.60
CA LEU A 184 -5.29 10.15 0.25
C LEU A 184 -6.54 9.37 -0.14
N ASN A 185 -7.01 8.44 0.71
CA ASN A 185 -8.17 7.62 0.39
C ASN A 185 -9.45 8.45 0.31
N TRP A 186 -9.62 9.44 1.18
CA TRP A 186 -10.78 10.32 1.09
C TRP A 186 -10.74 11.10 -0.22
N ARG A 187 -9.60 11.71 -0.58
CA ARG A 187 -9.40 12.46 -1.84
C ARG A 187 -9.68 11.61 -3.08
N LEU A 188 -9.34 10.32 -3.06
CA LEU A 188 -9.69 9.38 -4.12
C LEU A 188 -11.21 9.18 -4.25
N VAL A 189 -11.94 9.06 -3.14
CA VAL A 189 -13.38 8.81 -3.15
C VAL A 189 -14.19 10.07 -3.50
N ARG A 190 -13.76 11.23 -3.00
CA ARG A 190 -14.49 12.50 -3.18
C ARG A 190 -14.18 13.25 -4.48
N ASN A 191 -13.31 12.71 -5.35
CA ASN A 191 -12.88 13.43 -6.55
C ASN A 191 -14.06 13.54 -7.54
N PRO A 192 -14.51 14.75 -7.91
CA PRO A 192 -15.69 14.93 -8.76
C PRO A 192 -15.48 14.50 -10.23
N HIS A 193 -14.24 14.22 -10.65
CA HIS A 193 -13.88 13.89 -12.03
C HIS A 193 -13.44 12.44 -12.23
N GLY A 194 -13.38 11.65 -11.15
CA GLY A 194 -12.86 10.29 -11.20
C GLY A 194 -12.46 9.79 -9.82
N GLY A 195 -11.36 9.06 -9.72
CA GLY A 195 -10.92 8.45 -8.47
C GLY A 195 -11.50 7.05 -8.30
N GLY A 196 -12.09 6.76 -7.13
CA GLY A 196 -12.71 5.46 -6.82
C GLY A 196 -14.10 5.60 -6.22
N ILE A 197 -14.92 4.55 -6.32
CA ILE A 197 -16.27 4.52 -5.73
C ILE A 197 -16.23 4.22 -4.23
N ALA A 198 -15.14 3.58 -3.79
CA ALA A 198 -14.80 3.34 -2.40
C ALA A 198 -13.29 3.16 -2.26
N ALA A 199 -12.75 3.42 -1.07
CA ALA A 199 -11.36 3.18 -0.73
C ALA A 199 -11.24 2.52 0.65
N ILE A 200 -10.36 1.53 0.76
CA ILE A 200 -10.03 0.84 2.02
C ILE A 200 -8.56 1.05 2.32
N GLY A 201 -8.23 1.39 3.57
CA GLY A 201 -6.84 1.58 4.00
C GLY A 201 -6.73 1.90 5.48
N ASN A 202 -5.53 2.21 5.95
CA ASN A 202 -5.24 2.31 7.38
C ASN A 202 -5.39 3.75 7.88
N THR A 203 -6.03 3.92 9.04
CA THR A 203 -6.06 5.22 9.76
C THR A 203 -4.77 5.49 10.54
N GLY A 204 -3.99 4.46 10.85
CA GLY A 204 -2.71 4.54 11.56
C GLY A 204 -1.57 3.81 10.83
N LEU A 205 -0.57 3.33 11.58
CA LEU A 205 0.57 2.54 11.06
C LEU A 205 0.18 1.14 10.56
N GLY A 206 -0.07 0.97 9.25
CA GLY A 206 -0.28 -0.34 8.64
C GLY A 206 0.97 -1.22 8.74
N TYR A 207 0.94 -2.24 9.60
CA TYR A 207 2.08 -3.14 9.79
C TYR A 207 2.15 -4.20 8.70
N GLY A 208 3.33 -4.41 8.12
CA GLY A 208 3.57 -5.43 7.12
C GLY A 208 4.66 -6.40 7.57
N MET A 209 4.59 -7.64 7.09
CA MET A 209 5.63 -8.64 7.34
C MET A 209 6.65 -8.67 6.20
N PRO A 210 7.95 -8.57 6.48
CA PRO A 210 8.95 -8.59 5.42
C PRO A 210 9.23 -10.00 4.91
N GLY A 211 9.76 -10.06 3.69
CA GLY A 211 10.33 -11.29 3.13
C GLY A 211 9.30 -12.39 2.88
N ARG A 212 9.72 -13.64 3.11
CA ARG A 212 8.90 -14.83 2.86
C ARG A 212 7.58 -14.91 3.63
N ASN A 213 7.44 -14.11 4.69
CA ASN A 213 6.26 -14.10 5.54
C ASN A 213 5.22 -13.04 5.13
N ALA A 214 5.49 -12.25 4.06
CA ALA A 214 4.65 -11.13 3.66
C ALA A 214 3.16 -11.47 3.53
N ASN A 215 2.83 -12.64 3.00
CA ASN A 215 1.42 -13.02 2.78
C ASN A 215 0.81 -13.78 3.96
N VAL A 216 1.59 -14.23 4.95
CA VAL A 216 1.13 -15.17 5.98
C VAL A 216 1.23 -14.65 7.41
N GLY A 217 2.12 -13.68 7.69
CA GLY A 217 2.41 -13.26 9.07
C GLY A 217 1.44 -12.23 9.65
N GLY A 218 0.35 -11.91 8.95
CA GLY A 218 -0.64 -10.94 9.39
C GLY A 218 -0.40 -9.53 8.84
N GLY A 219 -0.97 -8.56 9.53
CA GLY A 219 -0.90 -7.15 9.19
C GLY A 219 -1.65 -6.78 7.91
N ASP A 220 -1.22 -5.66 7.34
CA ASP A 220 -1.76 -4.99 6.16
C ASP A 220 -1.81 -5.92 4.95
N SER A 221 -0.71 -6.62 4.64
CA SER A 221 -0.68 -7.59 3.54
C SER A 221 -1.73 -8.69 3.71
N TRP A 222 -1.89 -9.25 4.91
CA TRP A 222 -2.80 -10.38 5.11
C TRP A 222 -4.26 -9.94 4.98
N ILE A 223 -4.66 -8.85 5.63
CA ILE A 223 -6.05 -8.38 5.66
C ILE A 223 -6.50 -7.85 4.29
N THR A 224 -5.61 -7.18 3.56
CA THR A 224 -5.91 -6.73 2.19
C THR A 224 -6.04 -7.91 1.22
N ILE A 225 -5.17 -8.93 1.29
CA ILE A 225 -5.33 -10.16 0.50
C ILE A 225 -6.66 -10.87 0.84
N GLU A 226 -7.04 -10.90 2.11
CA GLU A 226 -8.27 -11.58 2.55
C GLU A 226 -9.51 -10.99 1.90
N PHE A 227 -9.58 -9.67 1.72
CA PHE A 227 -10.65 -9.02 0.98
C PHE A 227 -10.81 -9.57 -0.45
N PHE A 228 -9.70 -9.68 -1.19
CA PHE A 228 -9.73 -10.23 -2.56
C PHE A 228 -10.03 -11.74 -2.57
N ARG A 229 -9.56 -12.49 -1.57
CA ARG A 229 -9.88 -13.90 -1.40
C ARG A 229 -11.38 -14.13 -1.20
N LEU A 230 -12.01 -13.31 -0.38
CA LEU A 230 -13.45 -13.37 -0.10
C LEU A 230 -14.29 -12.97 -1.31
N TYR A 231 -13.88 -11.91 -2.03
CA TYR A 231 -14.56 -11.52 -3.26
C TYR A 231 -14.45 -12.62 -4.34
N GLY A 232 -13.22 -13.03 -4.69
CA GLY A 232 -12.98 -13.92 -5.82
C GLY A 232 -13.20 -15.40 -5.54
N GLY A 233 -12.98 -15.83 -4.29
CA GLY A 233 -13.09 -17.24 -3.88
C GLY A 233 -14.42 -17.60 -3.22
N GLU A 234 -15.08 -16.66 -2.53
CA GLU A 234 -16.33 -16.91 -1.80
C GLU A 234 -17.54 -16.15 -2.39
N GLY A 235 -17.33 -15.30 -3.40
CA GLY A 235 -18.43 -14.59 -4.06
C GLY A 235 -19.08 -13.50 -3.20
N LEU A 236 -18.34 -12.93 -2.23
CA LEU A 236 -18.84 -11.83 -1.42
C LEU A 236 -18.81 -10.53 -2.21
N HIS A 237 -19.93 -10.19 -2.85
CA HIS A 237 -20.04 -9.03 -3.74
C HIS A 237 -20.60 -7.77 -3.08
N ILE A 238 -21.15 -7.84 -1.87
CA ILE A 238 -21.50 -6.62 -1.11
C ILE A 238 -20.24 -6.10 -0.41
N LEU A 239 -19.83 -4.87 -0.71
CA LEU A 239 -18.57 -4.29 -0.27
C LEU A 239 -18.38 -4.35 1.25
N GLY A 240 -19.39 -3.92 2.01
CA GLY A 240 -19.38 -3.94 3.46
C GLY A 240 -19.33 -5.36 4.03
N GLN A 241 -19.94 -6.34 3.37
CA GLN A 241 -19.90 -7.74 3.80
C GLN A 241 -18.50 -8.33 3.58
N ALA A 242 -17.89 -8.12 2.41
CA ALA A 242 -16.54 -8.58 2.12
C ALA A 242 -15.51 -7.92 3.07
N TYR A 243 -15.65 -6.62 3.32
CA TYR A 243 -14.82 -5.87 4.26
C TYR A 243 -14.97 -6.39 5.71
N GLN A 244 -16.20 -6.53 6.20
CA GLN A 244 -16.47 -7.05 7.55
C GLN A 244 -15.94 -8.48 7.70
N GLN A 245 -16.17 -9.33 6.70
CA GLN A 245 -15.73 -10.72 6.75
C GLN A 245 -14.20 -10.82 6.73
N ALA A 246 -13.49 -9.93 6.04
CA ALA A 246 -12.02 -9.90 6.10
C ALA A 246 -11.50 -9.61 7.51
N ILE A 247 -12.16 -8.68 8.24
CA ILE A 247 -11.84 -8.39 9.65
C ILE A 247 -12.14 -9.61 10.54
N VAL A 248 -13.30 -10.25 10.36
CA VAL A 248 -13.68 -11.46 11.11
C VAL A 248 -12.69 -12.59 10.87
N SER A 249 -12.32 -12.84 9.61
CA SER A 249 -11.31 -13.83 9.24
C SER A 249 -9.96 -13.54 9.93
N TYR A 250 -9.55 -12.27 9.98
CA TYR A 250 -8.31 -11.88 10.65
C TYR A 250 -8.34 -12.16 12.15
N ILE A 251 -9.41 -11.74 12.83
CA ILE A 251 -9.62 -11.97 14.28
C ILE A 251 -9.59 -13.47 14.61
N ASN A 252 -10.22 -14.29 13.77
CA ASN A 252 -10.26 -15.75 13.97
C ASN A 252 -8.95 -16.47 13.61
N THR A 253 -8.03 -15.79 12.92
CA THR A 253 -6.76 -16.38 12.48
C THR A 253 -5.63 -16.11 13.46
N PHE A 254 -5.57 -14.91 14.04
CA PHE A 254 -4.44 -14.47 14.85
C PHE A 254 -4.79 -14.37 16.33
N ASN A 255 -3.79 -14.53 17.20
CA ASN A 255 -3.99 -14.34 18.63
C ASN A 255 -4.14 -12.85 18.95
N MET A 256 -5.35 -12.41 19.29
CA MET A 256 -5.60 -11.02 19.67
C MET A 256 -4.94 -10.64 21.01
N GLU A 257 -4.53 -11.60 21.84
CA GLU A 257 -3.80 -11.32 23.09
C GLU A 257 -2.31 -11.01 22.85
N ASP A 258 -1.80 -11.27 21.64
CA ASP A 258 -0.45 -10.88 21.24
C ASP A 258 -0.41 -9.39 20.82
N PHE A 259 -0.34 -8.52 21.82
CA PHE A 259 -0.28 -7.07 21.62
C PHE A 259 0.99 -6.63 20.86
N GLU A 260 2.10 -7.35 20.99
CA GLU A 260 3.37 -7.00 20.35
C GLU A 260 3.32 -7.23 18.82
N ALA A 261 2.57 -8.25 18.38
CA ALA A 261 2.34 -8.49 16.96
C ALA A 261 1.46 -7.43 16.28
N GLY A 262 0.76 -6.59 17.05
CA GLY A 262 -0.04 -5.47 16.50
C GLY A 262 -1.32 -5.90 15.77
N HIS A 263 -1.82 -7.11 16.03
CA HIS A 263 -3.02 -7.65 15.39
C HIS A 263 -4.29 -6.85 15.71
N ILE A 264 -4.51 -6.50 16.99
CA ILE A 264 -5.65 -5.66 17.42
C ILE A 264 -5.63 -4.33 16.67
N LYS A 265 -4.46 -3.72 16.55
CA LYS A 265 -4.29 -2.44 15.87
C LYS A 265 -4.66 -2.55 14.38
N THR A 266 -4.23 -3.62 13.72
CA THR A 266 -4.52 -3.88 12.29
C THR A 266 -6.03 -3.84 12.02
N VAL A 267 -6.83 -4.53 12.85
CA VAL A 267 -8.28 -4.62 12.64
C VAL A 267 -9.04 -3.36 13.05
N GLN A 268 -8.51 -2.59 14.00
CA GLN A 268 -9.14 -1.33 14.45
C GLN A 268 -8.91 -0.17 13.48
N GLU A 269 -7.80 -0.18 12.75
CA GLU A 269 -7.42 0.95 11.91
C GLU A 269 -7.82 0.82 10.45
N TRP A 270 -8.01 -0.41 9.98
CA TRP A 270 -8.34 -0.71 8.59
C TRP A 270 -9.78 -0.26 8.33
N THR A 271 -9.95 0.81 7.56
CA THR A 271 -11.19 1.57 7.42
C THR A 271 -11.66 1.60 5.98
N LEU A 272 -12.94 1.32 5.77
CA LEU A 272 -13.66 1.54 4.53
C LEU A 272 -14.24 2.97 4.45
N LEU A 273 -13.88 3.70 3.41
CA LEU A 273 -14.48 4.99 3.01
C LEU A 273 -15.30 4.77 1.74
N GLY A 274 -16.62 4.92 1.82
CA GLY A 274 -17.55 4.66 0.71
C GLY A 274 -18.87 4.07 1.23
N ASP A 275 -19.77 3.71 0.32
CA ASP A 275 -21.04 3.06 0.67
C ASP A 275 -20.83 1.55 0.93
N PRO A 276 -20.98 1.07 2.18
CA PRO A 276 -20.82 -0.36 2.49
C PRO A 276 -21.92 -1.23 1.87
N SER A 277 -23.04 -0.66 1.44
CA SER A 277 -24.12 -1.39 0.77
C SER A 277 -23.87 -1.63 -0.72
N LEU A 278 -22.80 -1.06 -1.28
CA LEU A 278 -22.42 -1.19 -2.69
C LEU A 278 -22.30 -2.67 -3.10
N MET A 279 -23.04 -3.04 -4.14
CA MET A 279 -22.80 -4.28 -4.88
C MET A 279 -21.64 -4.08 -5.87
N ILE A 280 -20.51 -4.72 -5.59
CA ILE A 280 -19.32 -4.71 -6.44
C ILE A 280 -19.65 -5.40 -7.77
N GLY A 281 -19.42 -4.70 -8.88
CA GLY A 281 -19.82 -5.14 -10.22
C GLY A 281 -21.18 -4.60 -10.68
N GLY A 282 -21.90 -3.92 -9.79
CA GLY A 282 -23.20 -3.28 -10.09
C GLY A 282 -24.40 -4.21 -9.88
N TYR A 283 -25.60 -3.63 -10.06
CA TYR A 283 -26.86 -4.36 -10.04
C TYR A 283 -27.25 -4.76 -11.47
N PRO A 284 -27.85 -5.95 -11.68
CA PRO A 284 -28.42 -6.36 -12.96
C PRO A 284 -29.52 -5.42 -13.48
#